data_AF-A0A1W1HCE8-F1
#
_entry.id   AF-A0A1W1HCE8-F1
#
_cell.length_a   1.000
_cell.length_b   1.000
_cell.length_c   1.000
_cell.angle_alpha   90.00
_cell.angle_beta   90.00
_cell.angle_gamma   90.00
#
_symmetry.space_group_name_H-M   'P 1'
#
loop_
_entity.id
_entity.type
_entity.pdbx_description
1 polymer ?
#
loop_
_entity_poly.entity_id
_entity_poly.type
_entity_poly.pdbx_seq_one_letter_code
_entity_poly.pdbx_strand_id
1 'polypeptide(L)'
;MPLASDVVSGEKADDGLYIPVIDRINESLKKPGLLFSGDCKMSSLGIRYHLVSTGHHYLCPLPLTGKTADEMEQWITQGIEKNEGDILTSVFRENDKGEQLLTANGYELDRLQLFEKDGKEIQWEERVLVIHSPAHADRQSAGLETRLGKAKTKIEALTPQRGRGKRQITNETDLLQAITKVLKEYRVEDFLHVEYEKQVESTTKFVGKGRGSNDREKRVQEKIRYQIIAVVRDEEKIDGQKKRFGWKAFVTDLSADKLSLEDAVLSYRNEYRVERIFNRLKSRFNIAPLFVRKDDQIKGLTYLLTLGVRVLTLIEFVIHRSLKQDNTGLAGMHPENRRKLASKPSAERILKAFSKINLTIIRDMAGNVILRSLTPLTSLQEEIMQRLKIHPSVYHQLEN
;
A
#
# COMPACT_ATOMS: atom_id res chain seq x y z
N MET A 1 -7.95 7.98 -15.61
CA MET A 1 -8.93 9.08 -15.48
C MET A 1 -10.03 8.55 -14.58
N PRO A 2 -10.42 9.24 -13.50
CA PRO A 2 -11.54 8.77 -12.68
C PRO A 2 -12.84 8.89 -13.48
N LEU A 3 -13.54 7.77 -13.66
CA LEU A 3 -14.78 7.69 -14.44
C LEU A 3 -16.01 7.95 -13.57
N ALA A 4 -16.05 7.29 -12.42
CA ALA A 4 -17.02 7.50 -11.35
C ALA A 4 -16.27 7.86 -10.05
N SER A 5 -16.95 8.57 -9.16
CA SER A 5 -16.40 8.97 -7.86
C SER A 5 -17.55 9.11 -6.89
N ASP A 6 -17.41 8.57 -5.68
CA ASP A 6 -18.39 8.70 -4.59
C ASP A 6 -17.76 9.36 -3.38
N VAL A 7 -18.54 10.22 -2.72
CA VAL A 7 -18.16 10.88 -1.47
C VAL A 7 -19.05 10.34 -0.36
N VAL A 8 -18.46 9.49 0.47
CA VAL A 8 -19.15 8.78 1.57
C VAL A 8 -18.67 9.27 2.93
N SER A 9 -19.47 9.02 3.97
CA SER A 9 -19.04 9.27 5.35
C SER A 9 -17.96 8.25 5.74
N GLY A 10 -16.91 8.71 6.43
CA GLY A 10 -15.82 7.84 6.90
C GLY A 10 -16.20 6.86 8.00
N GLU A 11 -17.42 6.97 8.54
CA GLU A 11 -17.95 6.07 9.57
C GLU A 11 -18.59 4.80 8.98
N LYS A 12 -18.81 4.75 7.67
CA LYS A 12 -19.40 3.58 7.00
C LYS A 12 -18.31 2.64 6.52
N ALA A 13 -18.55 1.34 6.65
CA ALA A 13 -17.74 0.34 5.98
C ALA A 13 -17.83 0.54 4.45
N ASP A 14 -16.78 0.15 3.73
CA ASP A 14 -16.77 0.18 2.27
C ASP A 14 -17.65 -0.91 1.65
N ASP A 15 -18.22 -1.78 2.47
CA ASP A 15 -19.14 -2.83 2.08
C ASP A 15 -20.34 -2.23 1.33
N GLY A 16 -20.58 -2.74 0.13
CA GLY A 16 -21.67 -2.29 -0.74
C GLY A 16 -21.36 -1.03 -1.56
N LEU A 17 -20.16 -0.45 -1.47
CA LEU A 17 -19.80 0.74 -2.28
C LEU A 17 -19.34 0.40 -3.71
N TYR A 18 -18.76 -0.78 -3.93
CA TYR A 18 -18.19 -1.14 -5.24
C TYR A 18 -19.26 -1.37 -6.31
N ILE A 19 -20.31 -2.14 -6.01
CA ILE A 19 -21.35 -2.50 -7.00
C ILE A 19 -22.00 -1.25 -7.61
N PRO A 20 -22.50 -0.26 -6.83
CA PRO A 20 -23.06 0.96 -7.41
C PRO A 20 -22.08 1.75 -8.30
N VAL A 21 -20.79 1.77 -7.95
CA VAL A 21 -19.76 2.43 -8.78
C VAL A 21 -19.54 1.66 -10.09
N ILE A 22 -19.48 0.33 -10.02
CA ILE A 22 -19.33 -0.55 -11.18
C ILE A 22 -20.51 -0.36 -12.14
N ASP A 23 -21.74 -0.34 -11.61
CA ASP A 23 -22.95 -0.18 -12.42
C ASP A 23 -22.96 1.16 -13.16
N ARG A 24 -22.63 2.27 -12.49
CA ARG A 24 -22.52 3.59 -13.15
C ARG A 24 -21.43 3.61 -14.22
N ILE A 25 -20.30 2.92 -13.99
CA ILE A 25 -19.25 2.79 -15.01
C ILE A 25 -19.77 2.01 -16.22
N ASN A 26 -20.49 0.92 -15.99
CA ASN A 26 -21.07 0.10 -17.05
C ASN A 26 -22.11 0.90 -17.87
N GLU A 27 -23.01 1.61 -17.20
CA GLU A 27 -23.98 2.51 -17.86
C GLU A 27 -23.31 3.61 -18.70
N SER A 28 -22.21 4.16 -18.20
CA SER A 28 -21.49 5.26 -18.85
C SER A 28 -20.65 4.79 -20.04
N LEU A 29 -19.92 3.68 -19.90
CA LEU A 29 -19.02 3.17 -20.94
C LEU A 29 -19.72 2.27 -21.95
N LYS A 30 -20.79 1.57 -21.53
CA LYS A 30 -21.54 0.57 -22.31
C LYS A 30 -20.61 -0.41 -23.04
N LYS A 31 -19.57 -0.86 -22.34
CA LYS A 31 -18.53 -1.72 -22.89
C LYS A 31 -18.41 -3.00 -22.05
N PRO A 32 -18.65 -4.18 -22.63
CA PRO A 32 -18.44 -5.45 -21.93
C PRO A 32 -16.95 -5.79 -21.81
N GLY A 33 -16.62 -6.77 -20.97
CA GLY A 33 -15.26 -7.33 -20.85
C GLY A 33 -14.23 -6.39 -20.23
N LEU A 34 -14.65 -5.46 -19.36
CA LEU A 34 -13.73 -4.61 -18.61
C LEU A 34 -13.07 -5.40 -17.49
N LEU A 35 -11.75 -5.24 -17.32
CA LEU A 35 -11.02 -5.75 -16.17
C LEU A 35 -11.05 -4.70 -15.05
N PHE A 36 -11.68 -5.04 -13.93
CA PHE A 36 -11.67 -4.25 -12.71
C PHE A 36 -10.52 -4.72 -11.82
N SER A 37 -9.55 -3.85 -11.58
CA SER A 37 -8.46 -4.09 -10.65
C SER A 37 -8.66 -3.22 -9.40
N GLY A 38 -8.57 -3.81 -8.21
CA GLY A 38 -8.82 -3.10 -6.97
C GLY A 38 -8.31 -3.82 -5.73
N ASP A 39 -8.42 -3.15 -4.58
CA ASP A 39 -7.92 -3.65 -3.30
C ASP A 39 -8.73 -4.85 -2.75
N CYS A 40 -8.31 -5.37 -1.59
CA CYS A 40 -8.88 -6.58 -1.01
C CYS A 40 -10.36 -6.47 -0.64
N LYS A 41 -10.92 -5.26 -0.46
CA LYS A 41 -12.35 -5.07 -0.19
C LYS A 41 -13.18 -5.36 -1.42
N MET A 42 -12.63 -5.11 -2.61
CA MET A 42 -13.28 -5.50 -3.88
C MET A 42 -13.41 -7.01 -4.02
N SER A 43 -12.57 -7.80 -3.33
CA SER A 43 -12.51 -9.26 -3.49
C SER A 43 -13.68 -10.03 -2.84
N SER A 44 -14.65 -9.35 -2.23
CA SER A 44 -15.83 -10.04 -1.69
C SER A 44 -16.50 -10.90 -2.76
N LEU A 45 -17.00 -12.07 -2.36
CA LEU A 45 -17.58 -13.02 -3.31
C LEU A 45 -18.77 -12.42 -4.08
N GLY A 46 -19.59 -11.60 -3.42
CA GLY A 46 -20.71 -10.90 -4.05
C GLY A 46 -20.28 -9.89 -5.12
N ILE A 47 -19.17 -9.17 -4.93
CA ILE A 47 -18.64 -8.25 -5.96
C ILE A 47 -18.06 -9.04 -7.13
N ARG A 48 -17.30 -10.11 -6.87
CA ARG A 48 -16.76 -10.99 -7.92
C ARG A 48 -17.88 -11.61 -8.76
N TYR A 49 -18.91 -12.15 -8.09
CA TYR A 49 -20.13 -12.62 -8.73
C TYR A 49 -20.78 -11.54 -9.61
N HIS A 50 -20.93 -10.32 -9.08
CA HIS A 50 -21.55 -9.22 -9.83
C HIS A 50 -20.78 -8.91 -11.12
N LEU A 51 -19.45 -8.84 -11.05
CA LEU A 51 -18.59 -8.62 -12.21
C LEU A 51 -18.74 -9.73 -13.25
N VAL A 52 -18.64 -11.00 -12.85
CA VAL A 52 -18.83 -12.14 -13.75
C VAL A 52 -20.22 -12.13 -14.39
N SER A 53 -21.27 -11.91 -13.60
CA SER A 53 -22.66 -11.89 -14.07
C SER A 53 -22.97 -10.74 -15.04
N THR A 54 -22.18 -9.66 -14.98
CA THR A 54 -22.30 -8.49 -15.89
C THR A 54 -21.35 -8.58 -17.09
N GLY A 55 -20.65 -9.70 -17.26
CA GLY A 55 -19.71 -9.92 -18.37
C GLY A 55 -18.44 -9.08 -18.23
N HIS A 56 -18.02 -8.81 -17.00
CA HIS A 56 -16.79 -8.13 -16.64
C HIS A 56 -15.85 -9.09 -15.91
N HIS A 57 -14.60 -8.67 -15.79
CA HIS A 57 -13.53 -9.45 -15.18
C HIS A 57 -12.97 -8.73 -13.97
N TYR A 58 -12.31 -9.47 -13.07
CA TYR A 58 -11.69 -8.90 -11.89
C TYR A 58 -10.23 -9.32 -11.71
N LEU A 59 -9.48 -8.47 -11.00
CA LEU A 59 -8.17 -8.77 -10.44
C LEU A 59 -8.06 -8.10 -9.08
N CYS A 60 -7.98 -8.86 -8.00
CA CYS A 60 -7.87 -8.30 -6.66
C CYS A 60 -7.09 -9.21 -5.72
N PRO A 61 -6.40 -8.67 -4.71
CA PRO A 61 -5.81 -9.46 -3.65
C PRO A 61 -6.90 -10.03 -2.75
N LEU A 62 -6.72 -11.23 -2.22
CA LEU A 62 -7.59 -11.76 -1.17
C LEU A 62 -7.15 -11.24 0.20
N PRO A 63 -8.10 -10.91 1.11
CA PRO A 63 -7.77 -10.60 2.50
C PRO A 63 -7.30 -11.86 3.22
N LEU A 64 -6.32 -11.73 4.12
CA LEU A 64 -5.87 -12.83 4.99
C LEU A 64 -6.82 -13.02 6.18
N THR A 65 -8.10 -13.28 5.90
CA THR A 65 -9.16 -13.47 6.90
C THR A 65 -10.09 -14.61 6.49
N GLY A 66 -10.76 -15.21 7.48
CA GLY A 66 -11.71 -16.32 7.26
C GLY A 66 -11.06 -17.49 6.49
N LYS A 67 -11.83 -18.10 5.59
CA LYS A 67 -11.39 -19.26 4.78
C LYS A 67 -10.07 -19.01 4.02
N THR A 68 -9.83 -17.78 3.57
CA THR A 68 -8.58 -17.46 2.85
C THR A 68 -7.36 -17.57 3.76
N ALA A 69 -7.47 -17.26 5.06
CA ALA A 69 -6.34 -17.44 5.97
C ALA A 69 -5.91 -18.91 6.06
N ASP A 70 -6.90 -19.81 6.12
CA ASP A 70 -6.68 -21.26 6.18
C ASP A 70 -6.09 -21.79 4.86
N GLU A 71 -6.67 -21.39 3.72
CA GLU A 71 -6.18 -21.77 2.39
C GLU A 71 -4.76 -21.22 2.13
N MET A 72 -4.48 -19.99 2.56
CA MET A 72 -3.18 -19.34 2.36
C MET A 72 -2.05 -20.10 3.07
N GLU A 73 -2.31 -20.75 4.21
CA GLU A 73 -1.29 -21.53 4.89
C GLU A 73 -0.74 -22.64 3.99
N GLN A 74 -1.65 -23.36 3.32
CA GLN A 74 -1.33 -24.43 2.38
C GLN A 74 -0.67 -23.88 1.12
N TRP A 75 -1.19 -22.77 0.58
CA TRP A 75 -0.62 -22.12 -0.61
C TRP A 75 0.80 -21.61 -0.38
N ILE A 76 1.11 -21.09 0.81
CA ILE A 76 2.47 -20.67 1.16
C ILE A 76 3.40 -21.88 1.21
N THR A 77 2.97 -22.97 1.87
CA THR A 77 3.78 -24.20 1.96
C THR A 77 4.10 -24.76 0.58
N GLN A 78 3.08 -24.88 -0.29
CA GLN A 78 3.29 -25.30 -1.68
C GLN A 78 4.17 -24.32 -2.46
N GLY A 79 4.04 -23.01 -2.20
CA GLY A 79 4.87 -21.98 -2.82
C GLY A 79 6.35 -22.10 -2.43
N ILE A 80 6.64 -22.43 -1.17
CA ILE A 80 8.00 -22.67 -0.67
C ILE A 80 8.61 -23.89 -1.36
N GLU A 81 7.88 -25.00 -1.41
CA GLU A 81 8.32 -26.23 -2.11
C GLU A 81 8.61 -25.97 -3.59
N LYS A 82 7.71 -25.24 -4.27
CA LYS A 82 7.91 -24.84 -5.67
C LYS A 82 9.09 -23.89 -5.86
N ASN A 83 9.36 -23.02 -4.89
CA ASN A 83 10.52 -22.14 -4.92
C ASN A 83 11.83 -22.93 -4.77
N GLU A 84 11.86 -23.91 -3.87
CA GLU A 84 13.02 -24.79 -3.69
C GLU A 84 13.29 -25.67 -4.91
N GLY A 85 12.24 -26.04 -5.66
CA GLY A 85 12.35 -26.76 -6.93
C GLY A 85 12.57 -25.88 -8.18
N ASP A 86 12.72 -24.55 -8.04
CA ASP A 86 12.84 -23.59 -9.16
C ASP A 86 11.67 -23.65 -10.17
N ILE A 87 10.45 -23.87 -9.67
CA ILE A 87 9.22 -24.05 -10.48
C ILE A 87 8.42 -22.74 -10.57
N LEU A 88 8.77 -21.72 -9.79
CA LEU A 88 8.03 -20.46 -9.79
C LEU A 88 8.28 -19.65 -11.06
N THR A 89 7.22 -19.02 -11.55
CA THR A 89 7.32 -18.04 -12.63
C THR A 89 7.87 -16.74 -12.07
N SER A 90 9.01 -16.29 -12.61
CA SER A 90 9.61 -15.00 -12.29
C SER A 90 8.92 -13.88 -13.07
N VAL A 91 8.61 -12.78 -12.38
CA VAL A 91 7.99 -11.59 -12.97
C VAL A 91 8.96 -10.42 -12.89
N PHE A 92 9.25 -9.83 -14.03
CA PHE A 92 10.19 -8.71 -14.14
C PHE A 92 9.46 -7.41 -14.41
N ARG A 93 10.03 -6.32 -13.91
CA ARG A 93 9.56 -4.97 -14.20
C ARG A 93 10.73 -4.14 -14.70
N GLU A 94 10.51 -3.50 -15.84
CA GLU A 94 11.44 -2.51 -16.36
C GLU A 94 11.39 -1.21 -15.53
N ASN A 95 12.55 -0.72 -15.10
CA ASN A 95 12.68 0.56 -14.43
C ASN A 95 12.85 1.73 -15.43
N ASP A 96 12.90 2.97 -14.94
CA ASP A 96 13.05 4.16 -15.80
C ASP A 96 14.37 4.21 -16.61
N LYS A 97 15.33 3.32 -16.30
CA LYS A 97 16.61 3.16 -17.02
C LYS A 97 16.60 2.00 -18.02
N GLY A 98 15.49 1.27 -18.15
CA GLY A 98 15.40 0.09 -19.01
C GLY A 98 15.91 -1.21 -18.38
N GLU A 99 16.24 -1.22 -17.09
CA GLU A 99 16.75 -2.42 -16.41
C GLU A 99 15.58 -3.28 -15.93
N GLN A 100 15.67 -4.59 -16.17
CA GLN A 100 14.69 -5.58 -15.71
C GLN A 100 14.95 -5.93 -14.24
N LEU A 101 14.01 -5.60 -13.37
CA LEU A 101 14.07 -5.88 -11.94
C LEU A 101 13.10 -6.99 -11.57
N LEU A 102 13.61 -8.05 -10.93
CA LEU A 102 12.78 -9.10 -10.36
C LEU A 102 11.83 -8.48 -9.34
N THR A 103 10.53 -8.57 -9.62
CA THR A 103 9.49 -7.89 -8.84
C THR A 103 8.70 -8.88 -8.00
N ALA A 104 8.52 -10.09 -8.51
CA ALA A 104 7.82 -11.16 -7.84
C ALA A 104 8.18 -12.53 -8.45
N ASN A 105 7.96 -13.58 -7.67
CA ASN A 105 7.86 -14.95 -8.15
C ASN A 105 6.45 -15.46 -7.84
N GLY A 106 5.90 -16.37 -8.63
CA GLY A 106 4.59 -16.90 -8.32
C GLY A 106 4.22 -18.16 -9.07
N TYR A 107 3.10 -18.73 -8.65
CA TYR A 107 2.46 -19.85 -9.32
C TYR A 107 0.94 -19.67 -9.26
N GLU A 108 0.22 -20.51 -9.99
CA GLU A 108 -1.22 -20.42 -10.13
C GLU A 108 -1.87 -21.76 -9.79
N LEU A 109 -3.13 -21.67 -9.36
CA LEU A 109 -4.04 -22.79 -9.24
C LEU A 109 -5.45 -22.34 -9.58
N ASP A 110 -6.23 -23.27 -10.11
CA ASP A 110 -7.63 -23.04 -10.41
C ASP A 110 -8.51 -23.53 -9.27
N ARG A 111 -9.62 -22.83 -9.03
CA ARG A 111 -10.66 -23.26 -8.12
C ARG A 111 -12.03 -22.93 -8.68
N LEU A 112 -13.02 -23.75 -8.31
CA LEU A 112 -14.41 -23.47 -8.60
C LEU A 112 -14.98 -22.50 -7.56
N GLN A 113 -15.63 -21.45 -8.01
CA GLN A 113 -16.44 -20.57 -7.17
C GLN A 113 -17.92 -20.84 -7.39
N LEU A 114 -18.67 -20.65 -6.31
CA LEU A 114 -20.12 -20.87 -6.25
C LEU A 114 -20.76 -19.65 -5.59
N PHE A 115 -21.80 -19.11 -6.20
CA PHE A 115 -22.61 -18.07 -5.58
C PHE A 115 -24.09 -18.32 -5.82
N GLU A 116 -24.86 -18.37 -4.75
CA GLU A 116 -26.32 -18.51 -4.79
C GLU A 116 -26.97 -17.15 -4.59
N LYS A 117 -27.85 -16.78 -5.52
CA LYS A 117 -28.69 -15.57 -5.42
C LYS A 117 -30.07 -15.85 -5.96
N ASP A 118 -31.10 -15.53 -5.16
CA ASP A 118 -32.52 -15.70 -5.54
C ASP A 118 -32.86 -17.14 -6.01
N GLY A 119 -32.25 -18.16 -5.37
CA GLY A 119 -32.43 -19.58 -5.72
C GLY A 119 -31.76 -20.02 -7.03
N LYS A 120 -30.93 -19.16 -7.63
CA LYS A 120 -30.09 -19.50 -8.78
C LYS A 120 -28.64 -19.61 -8.33
N GLU A 121 -28.04 -20.75 -8.67
CA GLU A 121 -26.62 -21.00 -8.46
C GLU A 121 -25.85 -20.62 -9.72
N ILE A 122 -24.83 -19.79 -9.55
CA ILE A 122 -23.85 -19.48 -10.60
C ILE A 122 -22.50 -20.00 -10.17
N GLN A 123 -21.86 -20.69 -11.10
CA GLN A 123 -20.54 -21.28 -10.95
C GLN A 123 -19.58 -20.66 -11.96
N TRP A 124 -18.33 -20.41 -11.55
CA TRP A 124 -17.27 -19.99 -12.45
C TRP A 124 -15.91 -20.49 -11.96
N GLU A 125 -15.00 -20.67 -12.92
CA GLU A 125 -13.61 -20.99 -12.63
C GLU A 125 -12.85 -19.71 -12.26
N GLU A 126 -12.06 -19.78 -11.20
CA GLU A 126 -11.24 -18.69 -10.72
C GLU A 126 -9.79 -19.13 -10.60
N ARG A 127 -8.88 -18.34 -11.18
CA ARG A 127 -7.45 -18.45 -10.97
C ARG A 127 -7.04 -17.76 -9.69
N VAL A 128 -6.33 -18.48 -8.83
CA VAL A 128 -5.62 -17.94 -7.67
C VAL A 128 -4.15 -17.80 -8.04
N LEU A 129 -3.65 -16.57 -8.03
CA LEU A 129 -2.27 -16.22 -8.30
C LEU A 129 -1.55 -16.05 -6.95
N VAL A 130 -0.69 -17.00 -6.60
CA VAL A 130 0.05 -16.99 -5.34
C VAL A 130 1.43 -16.39 -5.60
N ILE A 131 1.64 -15.19 -5.09
CA ILE A 131 2.74 -14.31 -5.44
C ILE A 131 3.64 -14.07 -4.23
N HIS A 132 4.92 -14.43 -4.36
CA HIS A 132 6.00 -14.05 -3.46
C HIS A 132 6.66 -12.75 -3.94
N SER A 133 6.70 -11.73 -3.07
CA SER A 133 7.42 -10.48 -3.34
C SER A 133 8.68 -10.38 -2.48
N PRO A 134 9.89 -10.44 -3.07
CA PRO A 134 11.15 -10.34 -2.33
C PRO A 134 11.24 -9.08 -1.47
N ALA A 135 10.93 -7.91 -2.05
CA ALA A 135 10.94 -6.64 -1.32
C ALA A 135 9.95 -6.59 -0.13
N HIS A 136 8.84 -7.35 -0.20
CA HIS A 136 7.91 -7.47 0.92
C HIS A 136 8.44 -8.43 1.99
N ALA A 137 9.03 -9.55 1.56
CA ALA A 137 9.68 -10.52 2.43
C ALA A 137 10.82 -9.88 3.24
N ASP A 138 11.69 -9.12 2.58
CA ASP A 138 12.80 -8.41 3.22
C ASP A 138 12.31 -7.43 4.30
N ARG A 139 11.25 -6.69 4.00
CA ARG A 139 10.65 -5.75 4.97
C ARG A 139 10.07 -6.48 6.18
N GLN A 140 9.39 -7.60 5.97
CA GLN A 140 8.85 -8.42 7.06
C GLN A 140 9.97 -9.06 7.88
N SER A 141 11.03 -9.54 7.23
CA SER A 141 12.24 -10.08 7.86
C SER A 141 12.93 -9.04 8.74
N ALA A 142 13.20 -7.84 8.22
CA ALA A 142 13.78 -6.74 9.00
C ALA A 142 12.88 -6.31 10.18
N GLY A 143 11.55 -6.35 9.98
CA GLY A 143 10.58 -6.11 11.03
C GLY A 143 10.60 -7.18 12.13
N LEU A 144 10.76 -8.46 11.78
CA LEU A 144 10.95 -9.54 12.74
C LEU A 144 12.25 -9.36 13.53
N GLU A 145 13.37 -9.10 12.85
CA GLU A 145 14.67 -8.88 13.50
C GLU A 145 14.63 -7.73 14.50
N THR A 146 13.97 -6.62 14.13
CA THR A 146 13.77 -5.48 15.03
C THR A 146 12.97 -5.87 16.27
N ARG A 147 11.92 -6.70 16.13
CA ARG A 147 11.09 -7.17 17.25
C ARG A 147 11.86 -8.13 18.15
N LEU A 148 12.62 -9.06 17.58
CA LEU A 148 13.48 -9.99 18.31
C LEU A 148 14.52 -9.23 19.15
N GLY A 149 15.21 -8.25 18.55
CA GLY A 149 16.19 -7.42 19.26
C GLY A 149 15.56 -6.65 20.43
N LYS A 150 14.41 -6.01 20.21
CA LYS A 150 13.70 -5.27 21.28
C LYS A 150 13.20 -6.19 22.39
N ALA A 151 12.65 -7.35 22.05
CA ALA A 151 12.19 -8.33 23.01
C ALA A 151 13.35 -8.84 23.88
N LYS A 152 14.48 -9.20 23.25
CA LYS A 152 15.69 -9.63 23.95
C LYS A 152 16.16 -8.60 24.97
N THR A 153 16.35 -7.34 24.56
CA THR A 153 16.78 -6.26 25.48
C THR A 153 15.79 -6.06 26.63
N LYS A 154 14.48 -6.14 26.36
CA LYS A 154 13.45 -5.95 27.40
C LYS A 154 13.40 -7.14 28.37
N ILE A 155 13.60 -8.37 27.90
CA ILE A 155 13.69 -9.58 28.72
C ILE A 155 14.92 -9.49 29.63
N GLU A 156 16.10 -9.21 29.08
CA GLU A 156 17.34 -9.06 29.87
C GLU A 156 17.21 -7.96 30.95
N ALA A 157 16.45 -6.90 30.67
CA ALA A 157 16.18 -5.83 31.62
C ALA A 157 15.21 -6.20 32.77
N LEU A 158 14.51 -7.35 32.70
CA LEU A 158 13.61 -7.82 33.78
C LEU A 158 14.37 -8.19 35.05
N THR A 159 15.61 -8.67 34.91
CA THR A 159 16.47 -9.08 36.03
C THR A 159 17.79 -8.28 36.01
N PRO A 160 17.75 -6.98 36.36
CA PRO A 160 18.94 -6.14 36.34
C PRO A 160 19.94 -6.54 37.43
N GLN A 161 21.23 -6.29 37.17
CA GLN A 161 22.28 -6.45 38.17
C GLN A 161 21.98 -5.68 39.47
N ARG A 162 22.50 -6.17 40.60
CA ARG A 162 22.27 -5.58 41.92
C ARG A 162 22.70 -4.11 41.93
N GLY A 163 21.83 -3.24 42.43
CA GLY A 163 22.12 -1.80 42.53
C GLY A 163 21.00 -1.03 43.23
N ARG A 164 21.31 0.18 43.72
CA ARG A 164 20.34 1.05 44.39
C ARG A 164 19.18 1.36 43.43
N GLY A 165 17.94 1.13 43.88
CA GLY A 165 16.73 1.37 43.09
C GLY A 165 16.39 0.28 42.05
N LYS A 166 17.17 -0.80 41.95
CA LYS A 166 16.90 -1.92 41.03
C LYS A 166 16.12 -3.03 41.76
N ARG A 167 14.81 -3.10 41.50
CA ARG A 167 13.92 -4.13 42.07
C ARG A 167 14.28 -5.50 41.49
N GLN A 168 14.47 -6.49 42.36
CA GLN A 168 14.76 -7.87 42.00
C GLN A 168 13.46 -8.69 42.00
N ILE A 169 13.35 -9.66 41.08
CA ILE A 169 12.23 -10.59 41.05
C ILE A 169 12.57 -11.78 41.94
N THR A 170 11.74 -12.03 42.95
CA THR A 170 11.97 -13.05 43.98
C THR A 170 11.01 -14.23 43.86
N ASN A 171 10.02 -14.14 42.98
CA ASN A 171 9.02 -15.16 42.69
C ASN A 171 9.15 -15.62 41.23
N GLU A 172 9.16 -16.93 41.01
CA GLU A 172 9.31 -17.51 39.67
C GLU A 172 8.09 -17.21 38.80
N THR A 173 6.88 -17.27 39.37
CA THR A 173 5.64 -17.00 38.65
C THR A 173 5.62 -15.58 38.10
N ASP A 174 6.10 -14.61 38.86
CA ASP A 174 6.17 -13.20 38.43
C ASP A 174 7.18 -13.02 37.29
N LEU A 175 8.31 -13.74 37.33
CA LEU A 175 9.30 -13.72 36.26
C LEU A 175 8.71 -14.30 34.96
N LEU A 176 8.10 -15.49 35.04
CA LEU A 176 7.51 -16.14 33.87
C LEU A 176 6.39 -15.29 33.27
N GLN A 177 5.51 -14.72 34.09
CA GLN A 177 4.47 -13.80 33.61
C GLN A 177 5.06 -12.57 32.91
N ALA A 178 6.13 -11.99 33.46
CA ALA A 178 6.80 -10.86 32.85
C ALA A 178 7.46 -11.23 31.51
N ILE A 179 8.13 -12.38 31.43
CA ILE A 179 8.71 -12.90 30.18
C ILE A 179 7.61 -13.12 29.14
N THR A 180 6.56 -13.89 29.47
CA THR A 180 5.45 -14.17 28.56
C THR A 180 4.78 -12.89 28.07
N LYS A 181 4.63 -11.87 28.94
CA LYS A 181 4.09 -10.57 28.55
C LYS A 181 4.96 -9.89 27.50
N VAL A 182 6.28 -9.88 27.67
CA VAL A 182 7.21 -9.27 26.70
C VAL A 182 7.20 -10.03 25.38
N LEU A 183 7.26 -11.36 25.42
CA LEU A 183 7.21 -12.19 24.21
C LEU A 183 5.93 -11.94 23.40
N LYS A 184 4.77 -11.88 24.07
CA LYS A 184 3.47 -11.54 23.44
C LYS A 184 3.42 -10.11 22.89
N GLU A 185 3.92 -9.14 23.64
CA GLU A 185 3.95 -7.74 23.22
C GLU A 185 4.72 -7.55 21.90
N TYR A 186 5.84 -8.26 21.74
CA TYR A 186 6.63 -8.22 20.51
C TYR A 186 6.24 -9.28 19.48
N ARG A 187 5.33 -10.21 19.80
CA ARG A 187 4.88 -11.31 18.94
C ARG A 187 6.06 -12.19 18.49
N VAL A 188 6.85 -12.68 19.45
CA VAL A 188 8.06 -13.49 19.25
C VAL A 188 8.15 -14.72 20.17
N GLU A 189 7.00 -15.21 20.64
CA GLU A 189 6.85 -16.30 21.60
C GLU A 189 7.58 -17.58 21.18
N ASP A 190 7.50 -17.93 19.89
CA ASP A 190 8.04 -19.18 19.38
C ASP A 190 9.53 -19.08 18.98
N PHE A 191 10.13 -17.88 19.02
CA PHE A 191 11.46 -17.62 18.45
C PHE A 191 12.57 -17.42 19.50
N LEU A 192 12.21 -17.22 20.77
CA LEU A 192 13.16 -16.95 21.85
C LEU A 192 12.99 -17.93 22.99
N HIS A 193 14.09 -18.59 23.36
CA HIS A 193 14.19 -19.37 24.60
C HIS A 193 14.89 -18.52 25.67
N VAL A 194 14.30 -18.46 26.86
CA VAL A 194 14.83 -17.67 27.98
C VAL A 194 15.33 -18.63 29.05
N GLU A 195 16.63 -18.58 29.29
CA GLU A 195 17.27 -19.34 30.35
C GLU A 195 17.44 -18.44 31.57
N TYR A 196 17.06 -18.95 32.74
CA TYR A 196 17.19 -18.26 34.00
C TYR A 196 17.60 -19.21 35.12
N GLU A 197 18.23 -18.65 36.14
CA GLU A 197 18.66 -19.39 37.32
C GLU A 197 18.04 -18.81 38.60
N LYS A 198 17.82 -19.69 39.58
CA LYS A 198 17.42 -19.32 40.94
C LYS A 198 18.67 -19.15 41.79
N GLN A 199 18.95 -17.91 42.20
CA GLN A 199 20.04 -17.61 43.13
C GLN A 199 19.50 -17.48 44.55
N VAL A 200 20.09 -18.23 45.49
CA VAL A 200 19.72 -18.21 46.92
C VAL A 200 20.90 -17.71 47.73
N GLU A 201 20.70 -16.64 48.50
CA GLU A 201 21.69 -16.12 49.43
C GLU A 201 21.17 -16.28 50.86
N SER A 202 21.86 -17.09 51.67
CA SER A 202 21.53 -17.31 53.08
C SER A 202 22.27 -16.30 53.95
N THR A 203 21.53 -15.46 54.68
CA THR A 203 22.12 -14.53 55.67
C THR A 203 21.63 -14.85 57.07
N THR A 204 22.55 -14.95 58.01
CA THR A 204 22.24 -15.29 59.40
C THR A 204 22.03 -14.02 60.21
N LYS A 205 20.83 -13.83 60.80
CA LYS A 205 20.54 -12.72 61.71
C LYS A 205 20.29 -13.23 63.12
N PHE A 206 20.86 -12.55 64.10
CA PHE A 206 20.55 -12.79 65.50
C PHE A 206 19.12 -12.34 65.84
N VAL A 207 18.43 -13.09 66.69
CA VAL A 207 17.06 -12.76 67.13
C VAL A 207 17.12 -11.67 68.24
N GLY A 208 16.41 -10.54 68.03
CA GLY A 208 16.27 -9.42 68.99
C GLY A 208 17.14 -8.16 68.74
N LYS A 209 16.84 -7.02 69.41
CA LYS A 209 17.65 -5.77 69.36
C LYS A 209 18.89 -5.87 70.30
N GLY A 210 20.09 -5.47 69.84
CA GLY A 210 21.31 -5.33 70.66
C GLY A 210 22.61 -5.89 70.03
N ARG A 211 23.79 -5.59 70.61
CA ARG A 211 25.10 -6.14 70.17
C ARG A 211 25.17 -7.66 70.41
N GLY A 212 25.83 -8.40 69.50
CA GLY A 212 25.85 -9.87 69.45
C GLY A 212 26.55 -10.52 70.66
N SER A 213 25.97 -11.62 71.16
CA SER A 213 26.56 -12.51 72.18
C SER A 213 26.74 -13.90 71.56
N ASN A 214 27.72 -14.68 72.05
CA ASN A 214 28.06 -16.01 71.50
C ASN A 214 26.91 -17.04 71.60
N ASP A 215 25.97 -16.83 72.52
CA ASP A 215 24.92 -17.80 72.88
C ASP A 215 23.53 -17.44 72.32
N ARG A 216 23.48 -16.57 71.30
CA ARG A 216 22.22 -16.02 70.78
C ARG A 216 21.68 -16.86 69.63
N GLU A 217 20.38 -17.15 69.69
CA GLU A 217 19.66 -17.87 68.64
C GLU A 217 19.77 -17.10 67.30
N LYS A 218 20.17 -17.84 66.26
CA LYS A 218 20.43 -17.33 64.92
C LYS A 218 19.30 -17.77 64.00
N ARG A 219 18.61 -16.81 63.37
CA ARG A 219 17.62 -17.09 62.33
C ARG A 219 18.28 -16.98 60.95
N VAL A 220 18.20 -18.05 60.17
CA VAL A 220 18.60 -18.02 58.76
C VAL A 220 17.52 -17.29 57.98
N GLN A 221 17.93 -16.26 57.23
CA GLN A 221 17.08 -15.50 56.33
C GLN A 221 17.57 -15.73 54.90
N GLU A 222 16.81 -16.49 54.12
CA GLU A 222 17.09 -16.74 52.71
C GLU A 222 16.55 -15.59 51.86
N LYS A 223 17.39 -15.08 50.96
CA LYS A 223 17.00 -14.14 49.91
C LYS A 223 17.10 -14.85 48.57
N ILE A 224 15.95 -15.08 47.95
CA ILE A 224 15.83 -15.69 46.63
C ILE A 224 15.73 -14.58 45.58
N ARG A 225 16.47 -14.71 44.48
CA ARG A 225 16.24 -13.93 43.26
C ARG A 225 16.34 -14.83 42.04
N TYR A 226 15.58 -14.51 41.00
CA TYR A 226 15.74 -15.13 39.69
C TYR A 226 16.55 -14.21 38.79
N GLN A 227 17.50 -14.78 38.05
CA GLN A 227 18.39 -14.07 37.14
C GLN A 227 18.31 -14.69 35.76
N ILE A 228 17.97 -13.90 34.75
CA ILE A 228 18.08 -14.33 33.35
C ILE A 228 19.58 -14.40 33.02
N ILE A 229 19.99 -15.56 32.50
CA ILE A 229 21.38 -15.86 32.12
C ILE A 229 21.57 -15.78 30.61
N ALA A 230 20.56 -16.16 29.83
CA ALA A 230 20.59 -16.08 28.38
C ALA A 230 19.21 -15.88 27.77
N VAL A 231 19.19 -15.22 26.63
CA VAL A 231 18.05 -15.18 25.72
C VAL A 231 18.56 -15.71 24.37
N VAL A 232 18.21 -16.96 24.10
CA VAL A 232 18.68 -17.74 22.95
C VAL A 232 17.67 -17.65 21.83
N ARG A 233 18.14 -17.44 20.61
CA ARG A 233 17.32 -17.39 19.39
C ARG A 233 17.17 -18.80 18.82
N ASP A 234 15.96 -19.16 18.44
CA ASP A 234 15.67 -20.37 17.67
C ASP A 234 15.80 -20.02 16.18
N GLU A 235 17.02 -20.10 15.65
CA GLU A 235 17.30 -19.68 14.26
C GLU A 235 16.56 -20.55 13.24
N GLU A 236 16.33 -21.84 13.54
CA GLU A 236 15.57 -22.74 12.66
C GLU A 236 14.13 -22.24 12.48
N LYS A 237 13.43 -21.90 13.59
CA LYS A 237 12.08 -21.34 13.50
C LYS A 237 12.05 -19.94 12.90
N ILE A 238 13.08 -19.12 13.16
CA ILE A 238 13.18 -17.78 12.57
C ILE A 238 13.33 -17.89 11.05
N ASP A 239 14.22 -18.75 10.55
CA ASP A 239 14.44 -18.95 9.12
C ASP A 239 13.23 -19.61 8.47
N GLY A 240 12.60 -20.59 9.13
CA GLY A 240 11.32 -21.16 8.72
C GLY A 240 10.23 -20.10 8.58
N GLN A 241 10.11 -19.18 9.54
CA GLN A 241 9.15 -18.07 9.46
C GLN A 241 9.49 -17.08 8.34
N LYS A 242 10.78 -16.80 8.12
CA LYS A 242 11.23 -15.91 7.03
C LYS A 242 10.85 -16.44 5.65
N LYS A 243 10.91 -17.76 5.42
CA LYS A 243 10.44 -18.38 4.16
C LYS A 243 8.95 -18.13 3.88
N ARG A 244 8.14 -17.93 4.93
CA ARG A 244 6.70 -17.64 4.84
C ARG A 244 6.39 -16.15 4.61
N PHE A 245 7.39 -15.28 4.61
CA PHE A 245 7.20 -13.85 4.35
C PHE A 245 7.04 -13.54 2.86
N GLY A 246 6.43 -12.39 2.56
CA GLY A 246 6.33 -11.85 1.21
C GLY A 246 5.23 -12.45 0.33
N TRP A 247 4.52 -13.48 0.78
CA TRP A 247 3.46 -14.15 0.03
C TRP A 247 2.11 -13.42 0.08
N LYS A 248 1.42 -13.37 -1.05
CA LYS A 248 0.05 -12.85 -1.20
C LYS A 248 -0.70 -13.64 -2.27
N ALA A 249 -2.01 -13.80 -2.08
CA ALA A 249 -2.88 -14.36 -3.09
C ALA A 249 -3.68 -13.26 -3.80
N PHE A 250 -3.74 -13.33 -5.13
CA PHE A 250 -4.63 -12.56 -5.98
C PHE A 250 -5.59 -13.49 -6.68
N VAL A 251 -6.72 -12.98 -7.12
CA VAL A 251 -7.71 -13.76 -7.84
C VAL A 251 -8.20 -13.05 -9.10
N THR A 252 -8.48 -13.84 -10.12
CA THR A 252 -9.06 -13.40 -11.40
C THR A 252 -9.90 -14.51 -12.04
N ASP A 253 -10.94 -14.14 -12.77
CA ASP A 253 -11.74 -15.04 -13.61
C ASP A 253 -11.21 -15.12 -15.06
N LEU A 254 -10.16 -14.36 -15.38
CA LEU A 254 -9.53 -14.43 -16.71
C LEU A 254 -8.62 -15.65 -16.81
N SER A 255 -8.69 -16.33 -17.94
CA SER A 255 -7.81 -17.42 -18.31
C SER A 255 -6.38 -16.94 -18.61
N ALA A 256 -5.40 -17.85 -18.50
CA ALA A 256 -3.97 -17.52 -18.62
C ALA A 256 -3.57 -16.99 -20.02
N ASP A 257 -4.29 -17.37 -21.07
CA ASP A 257 -4.12 -16.85 -22.44
C ASP A 257 -4.54 -15.39 -22.59
N LYS A 258 -5.53 -14.95 -21.79
CA LYS A 258 -6.02 -13.55 -21.79
C LYS A 258 -5.26 -12.66 -20.83
N LEU A 259 -4.82 -13.22 -19.70
CA LEU A 259 -4.09 -12.52 -18.67
C LEU A 259 -3.04 -13.46 -18.05
N SER A 260 -1.80 -13.35 -18.52
CA SER A 260 -0.68 -14.11 -17.98
C SER A 260 -0.41 -13.74 -16.50
N LEU A 261 0.30 -14.60 -15.77
CA LEU A 261 0.74 -14.30 -14.39
C LEU A 261 1.46 -12.95 -14.32
N GLU A 262 2.41 -12.75 -15.23
CA GLU A 262 3.21 -11.54 -15.33
C GLU A 262 2.33 -10.31 -15.60
N ASP A 263 1.43 -10.39 -16.59
CA ASP A 263 0.53 -9.29 -16.91
C ASP A 263 -0.43 -8.97 -15.76
N ALA A 264 -0.91 -9.97 -15.02
CA ALA A 264 -1.75 -9.76 -13.85
C ALA A 264 -0.97 -9.00 -12.76
N VAL A 265 0.23 -9.48 -12.40
CA VAL A 265 1.08 -8.84 -11.39
C VAL A 265 1.45 -7.41 -11.80
N LEU A 266 1.83 -7.20 -13.07
CA LEU A 266 2.16 -5.88 -13.59
C LEU A 266 0.92 -4.97 -13.66
N SER A 267 -0.24 -5.47 -14.06
CA SER A 267 -1.50 -4.71 -14.11
C SER A 267 -1.88 -4.20 -12.72
N TYR A 268 -1.84 -5.06 -11.71
CA TYR A 268 -2.13 -4.67 -10.33
C TYR A 268 -1.05 -3.73 -9.78
N ARG A 269 0.25 -4.00 -9.99
CA ARG A 269 1.32 -3.10 -9.51
C ARG A 269 1.35 -1.75 -10.21
N ASN A 270 0.79 -1.65 -11.42
CA ASN A 270 0.59 -0.40 -12.14
C ASN A 270 -0.60 0.43 -11.59
N GLU A 271 -1.29 -0.02 -10.54
CA GLU A 271 -2.27 0.77 -9.78
C GLU A 271 -1.70 2.03 -9.10
N TYR A 272 -0.38 2.28 -9.17
CA TYR A 272 0.21 3.59 -8.83
C TYR A 272 -0.53 4.78 -9.48
N ARG A 273 -1.24 4.57 -10.58
CA ARG A 273 -2.16 5.56 -11.19
C ARG A 273 -3.20 6.10 -10.21
N VAL A 274 -3.72 5.27 -9.31
CA VAL A 274 -4.69 5.65 -8.27
C VAL A 274 -3.99 6.48 -7.19
N GLU A 275 -2.82 6.06 -6.71
CA GLU A 275 -2.02 6.84 -5.75
C GLU A 275 -1.67 8.22 -6.29
N ARG A 276 -1.34 8.32 -7.59
CA ARG A 276 -1.06 9.59 -8.27
C ARG A 276 -2.27 10.52 -8.29
N ILE A 277 -3.48 9.98 -8.46
CA ILE A 277 -4.73 10.75 -8.39
C ILE A 277 -4.93 11.30 -6.97
N PHE A 278 -4.77 10.46 -5.94
CA PHE A 278 -4.88 10.92 -4.56
C PHE A 278 -3.79 11.93 -4.18
N ASN A 279 -2.56 11.73 -4.68
CA ASN A 279 -1.49 12.69 -4.49
C ASN A 279 -1.86 14.05 -5.10
N ARG A 280 -2.39 14.10 -6.32
CA ARG A 280 -2.85 15.35 -6.96
C ARG A 280 -3.92 16.06 -6.14
N LEU A 281 -4.91 15.32 -5.64
CA LEU A 281 -5.94 15.88 -4.77
C LEU A 281 -5.32 16.53 -3.53
N LYS A 282 -4.34 15.85 -2.90
CA LYS A 282 -3.65 16.34 -1.70
C LYS A 282 -2.68 17.50 -1.96
N SER A 283 -1.91 17.47 -3.05
CA SER A 283 -0.76 18.36 -3.26
C SER A 283 -1.01 19.50 -4.25
N ARG A 284 -1.90 19.32 -5.24
CA ARG A 284 -2.19 20.32 -6.28
C ARG A 284 -3.51 21.01 -6.06
N PHE A 285 -4.51 20.25 -5.63
CA PHE A 285 -5.84 20.77 -5.35
C PHE A 285 -6.07 21.08 -3.88
N ASN A 286 -5.12 20.74 -2.99
CA ASN A 286 -5.17 21.00 -1.56
C ASN A 286 -6.54 20.62 -0.94
N ILE A 287 -7.01 19.41 -1.24
CA ILE A 287 -8.28 18.90 -0.73
C ILE A 287 -8.35 18.85 0.80
N ALA A 288 -7.23 19.05 1.50
CA ALA A 288 -7.19 19.22 2.95
C ALA A 288 -6.05 20.19 3.35
N PRO A 289 -6.25 21.06 4.36
CA PRO A 289 -7.50 21.30 5.09
C PRO A 289 -8.52 22.09 4.25
N LEU A 290 -9.81 21.76 4.40
CA LEU A 290 -10.92 22.51 3.77
C LEU A 290 -11.49 23.54 4.74
N PHE A 291 -11.64 24.79 4.30
CA PHE A 291 -12.30 25.85 5.07
C PHE A 291 -13.82 25.90 4.81
N VAL A 292 -14.45 24.74 4.56
CA VAL A 292 -15.90 24.62 4.39
C VAL A 292 -16.52 24.05 5.67
N ARG A 293 -17.77 24.43 5.97
CA ARG A 293 -18.40 24.11 7.26
C ARG A 293 -19.56 23.14 7.19
N LYS A 294 -20.15 22.96 5.99
CA LYS A 294 -21.33 22.11 5.79
C LYS A 294 -20.99 20.87 4.96
N ASP A 295 -21.67 19.76 5.23
CA ASP A 295 -21.43 18.48 4.55
C ASP A 295 -21.71 18.53 3.04
N ASP A 296 -22.69 19.32 2.62
CA ASP A 296 -23.01 19.55 1.21
C ASP A 296 -21.87 20.30 0.48
N GLN A 297 -21.24 21.28 1.14
CA GLN A 297 -20.07 21.99 0.64
C GLN A 297 -18.85 21.05 0.53
N ILE A 298 -18.63 20.16 1.51
CA ILE A 298 -17.55 19.16 1.49
C ILE A 298 -17.74 18.22 0.29
N LYS A 299 -18.96 17.71 0.10
CA LYS A 299 -19.30 16.83 -1.03
C LYS A 299 -19.13 17.56 -2.37
N GLY A 300 -19.73 18.73 -2.51
CA GLY A 300 -19.68 19.53 -3.74
C GLY A 300 -18.27 19.92 -4.15
N LEU A 301 -17.46 20.37 -3.19
CA LEU A 301 -16.06 20.70 -3.44
C LEU A 301 -15.26 19.46 -3.83
N THR A 302 -15.47 18.33 -3.16
CA THR A 302 -14.80 17.08 -3.51
C THR A 302 -15.11 16.67 -4.94
N TYR A 303 -16.38 16.74 -5.37
CA TYR A 303 -16.75 16.48 -6.77
C TYR A 303 -16.07 17.44 -7.75
N LEU A 304 -16.06 18.75 -7.46
CA LEU A 304 -15.38 19.74 -8.28
C LEU A 304 -13.87 19.45 -8.43
N LEU A 305 -13.19 19.09 -7.34
CA LEU A 305 -11.77 18.74 -7.37
C LEU A 305 -11.52 17.45 -8.14
N THR A 306 -12.40 16.44 -8.05
CA THR A 306 -12.30 15.24 -8.89
C THR A 306 -12.46 15.56 -10.38
N LEU A 307 -13.32 16.53 -10.77
CA LEU A 307 -13.40 17.02 -12.15
C LEU A 307 -12.07 17.67 -12.59
N GLY A 308 -11.47 18.49 -11.72
CA GLY A 308 -10.14 19.06 -11.97
C GLY A 308 -9.09 17.98 -12.24
N VAL A 309 -9.08 16.91 -11.45
CA VAL A 309 -8.19 15.76 -11.69
C VAL A 309 -8.50 15.06 -13.02
N ARG A 310 -9.78 14.90 -13.38
CA ARG A 310 -10.16 14.32 -14.69
C ARG A 310 -9.54 15.12 -15.84
N VAL A 311 -9.64 16.45 -15.80
CA VAL A 311 -9.05 17.33 -16.82
C VAL A 311 -7.53 17.13 -16.89
N LEU A 312 -6.83 17.16 -15.75
CA LEU A 312 -5.38 16.94 -15.74
C LEU A 312 -4.99 15.55 -16.29
N THR A 313 -5.72 14.50 -15.91
CA THR A 313 -5.45 13.16 -16.43
C THR A 313 -5.76 13.04 -17.92
N LEU A 314 -6.79 13.73 -18.42
CA LEU A 314 -7.15 13.72 -19.84
C LEU A 314 -6.08 14.43 -20.68
N ILE A 315 -5.59 15.59 -20.24
CA ILE A 315 -4.49 16.32 -20.88
C ILE A 315 -3.27 15.41 -21.07
N GLU A 316 -2.86 14.72 -20.00
CA GLU A 316 -1.74 13.77 -20.07
C GLU A 316 -2.01 12.62 -21.02
N PHE A 317 -3.20 12.00 -20.90
CA PHE A 317 -3.55 10.86 -21.70
C PHE A 317 -3.51 11.18 -23.21
N VAL A 318 -4.10 12.31 -23.61
CA VAL A 318 -4.15 12.73 -25.01
C VAL A 318 -2.74 13.01 -25.55
N ILE A 319 -1.92 13.75 -24.80
CA ILE A 319 -0.54 14.06 -25.23
C ILE A 319 0.33 12.80 -25.25
N HIS A 320 0.30 11.97 -24.21
CA HIS A 320 1.10 10.74 -24.15
C HIS A 320 0.72 9.77 -25.26
N ARG A 321 -0.58 9.67 -25.57
CA ARG A 321 -1.06 8.84 -26.68
C ARG A 321 -0.52 9.36 -28.01
N SER A 322 -0.62 10.65 -28.28
CA SER A 322 -0.08 11.26 -29.51
C SER A 322 1.43 11.05 -29.61
N LEU A 323 2.19 11.35 -28.54
CA LEU A 323 3.64 11.17 -28.53
C LEU A 323 4.07 9.72 -28.74
N LYS A 324 3.34 8.77 -28.14
CA LYS A 324 3.60 7.34 -28.34
C LYS A 324 3.30 6.89 -29.78
N GLN A 325 2.23 7.39 -30.39
CA GLN A 325 1.88 7.08 -31.78
C GLN A 325 2.96 7.56 -32.75
N ASP A 326 3.53 8.73 -32.50
CA ASP A 326 4.58 9.33 -33.34
C ASP A 326 6.00 8.88 -32.92
N ASN A 327 6.12 8.01 -31.92
CA ASN A 327 7.38 7.60 -31.29
C ASN A 327 8.34 8.77 -30.99
N THR A 328 7.80 9.85 -30.41
CA THR A 328 8.52 11.12 -30.19
C THR A 328 8.32 11.69 -28.78
N GLY A 329 8.95 12.82 -28.47
CA GLY A 329 8.80 13.55 -27.22
C GLY A 329 8.71 15.07 -27.44
N LEU A 330 8.21 15.79 -26.44
CA LEU A 330 8.14 17.26 -26.49
C LEU A 330 9.47 17.89 -26.06
N ALA A 331 10.06 18.70 -26.93
CA ALA A 331 11.20 19.56 -26.60
C ALA A 331 10.76 20.79 -25.79
N GLY A 332 11.69 21.54 -25.20
CA GLY A 332 11.38 22.81 -24.51
C GLY A 332 10.65 22.67 -23.16
N MET A 333 10.27 21.46 -22.77
CA MET A 333 9.58 21.21 -21.50
C MET A 333 10.48 21.40 -20.27
N HIS A 334 11.81 21.31 -20.42
CA HIS A 334 12.79 21.48 -19.35
C HIS A 334 13.50 22.85 -19.46
N PRO A 335 13.24 23.81 -18.54
CA PRO A 335 13.93 25.10 -18.56
C PRO A 335 15.46 24.97 -18.50
N GLU A 336 15.92 24.04 -17.66
CA GLU A 336 17.34 23.68 -17.45
C GLU A 336 17.99 23.04 -18.70
N ASN A 337 17.21 22.34 -19.53
CA ASN A 337 17.70 21.65 -20.72
C ASN A 337 16.62 21.59 -21.81
N ARG A 338 16.58 22.62 -22.65
CA ARG A 338 15.53 22.78 -23.68
C ARG A 338 15.56 21.69 -24.76
N ARG A 339 16.68 20.98 -24.95
CA ARG A 339 16.82 19.89 -25.92
C ARG A 339 16.33 18.54 -25.39
N LYS A 340 16.14 18.41 -24.07
CA LYS A 340 15.64 17.16 -23.48
C LYS A 340 14.20 16.92 -23.90
N LEU A 341 13.97 15.82 -24.61
CA LEU A 341 12.64 15.37 -25.02
C LEU A 341 11.90 14.75 -23.83
N ALA A 342 10.67 15.20 -23.61
CA ALA A 342 9.77 14.62 -22.63
C ALA A 342 8.73 13.73 -23.34
N SER A 343 8.84 12.41 -23.17
CA SER A 343 7.89 11.43 -23.73
C SER A 343 6.61 11.26 -22.89
N LYS A 344 6.69 11.56 -21.58
CA LYS A 344 5.56 11.48 -20.63
C LYS A 344 5.45 12.76 -19.77
N PRO A 345 5.29 13.96 -20.36
CA PRO A 345 5.20 15.20 -19.61
C PRO A 345 3.95 15.24 -18.72
N SER A 346 4.04 15.84 -17.54
CA SER A 346 2.88 15.95 -16.66
C SER A 346 1.93 17.08 -17.07
N ALA A 347 0.63 16.97 -16.74
CA ALA A 347 -0.37 18.00 -17.01
C ALA A 347 0.07 19.37 -16.49
N GLU A 348 0.60 19.41 -15.27
CA GLU A 348 1.07 20.62 -14.62
C GLU A 348 2.22 21.27 -15.40
N ARG A 349 3.10 20.44 -15.97
CA ARG A 349 4.22 20.90 -16.80
C ARG A 349 3.75 21.45 -18.14
N ILE A 350 2.78 20.77 -18.75
CA ILE A 350 2.11 21.20 -19.97
C ILE A 350 1.44 22.55 -19.76
N LEU A 351 0.63 22.68 -18.70
CA LEU A 351 -0.05 23.94 -18.36
C LEU A 351 0.94 25.06 -18.02
N LYS A 352 2.07 24.74 -17.37
CA LYS A 352 3.12 25.73 -17.07
C LYS A 352 3.74 26.32 -18.34
N ALA A 353 3.72 25.63 -19.48
CA ALA A 353 4.16 26.20 -20.75
C ALA A 353 3.29 27.39 -21.19
N PHE A 354 2.05 27.48 -20.72
CA PHE A 354 1.10 28.56 -21.02
C PHE A 354 1.06 29.65 -19.93
N SER A 355 1.92 29.58 -18.90
CA SER A 355 1.82 30.47 -17.72
C SER A 355 2.21 31.93 -17.96
N LYS A 356 2.73 32.27 -19.14
CA LYS A 356 3.21 33.61 -19.50
C LYS A 356 2.42 34.23 -20.66
N ILE A 357 1.18 33.78 -20.83
CA ILE A 357 0.26 34.28 -21.83
C ILE A 357 -0.56 35.42 -21.22
N ASN A 358 -0.57 36.58 -21.86
CA ASN A 358 -1.31 37.76 -21.43
C ASN A 358 -2.29 38.23 -22.51
N LEU A 359 -3.48 38.67 -22.07
CA LEU A 359 -4.44 39.44 -22.84
C LEU A 359 -4.43 40.88 -22.31
N THR A 360 -3.97 41.81 -23.14
CA THR A 360 -3.98 43.25 -22.83
C THR A 360 -5.22 43.88 -23.45
N ILE A 361 -6.04 44.54 -22.65
CA ILE A 361 -7.24 45.27 -23.11
C ILE A 361 -7.04 46.75 -22.80
N ILE A 362 -6.96 47.58 -23.83
CA ILE A 362 -6.89 49.04 -23.72
C ILE A 362 -8.29 49.62 -23.91
N ARG A 363 -8.72 50.50 -23.01
CA ARG A 363 -10.03 51.17 -23.04
C ARG A 363 -9.89 52.67 -23.10
N ASP A 364 -10.87 53.35 -23.71
CA ASP A 364 -10.98 54.81 -23.66
C ASP A 364 -11.52 55.29 -22.31
N MET A 365 -11.58 56.61 -22.12
CA MET A 365 -12.13 57.25 -20.92
C MET A 365 -13.64 57.00 -20.74
N ALA A 366 -14.36 56.56 -21.79
CA ALA A 366 -15.77 56.20 -21.76
C ALA A 366 -15.99 54.70 -21.48
N GLY A 367 -14.93 53.89 -21.36
CA GLY A 367 -14.97 52.45 -21.09
C GLY A 367 -15.04 51.55 -22.32
N ASN A 368 -15.05 52.10 -23.54
CA ASN A 368 -15.05 51.35 -24.79
C ASN A 368 -13.69 50.69 -25.02
N VAL A 369 -13.69 49.47 -25.54
CA VAL A 369 -12.46 48.74 -25.86
C VAL A 369 -11.85 49.30 -27.15
N ILE A 370 -10.64 49.87 -27.05
CA ILE A 370 -9.87 50.41 -28.18
C ILE A 370 -9.03 49.31 -28.83
N LEU A 371 -8.40 48.47 -28.00
CA LEU A 371 -7.48 47.44 -28.47
C LEU A 371 -7.54 46.22 -27.54
N ARG A 372 -7.54 45.04 -28.16
CA ARG A 372 -7.17 43.78 -27.52
C ARG A 372 -5.86 43.33 -28.15
N SER A 373 -4.91 42.89 -27.34
CA SER A 373 -3.65 42.33 -27.81
C SER A 373 -3.28 41.08 -27.03
N LEU A 374 -3.01 40.00 -27.74
CA LEU A 374 -2.59 38.72 -27.18
C LEU A 374 -1.09 38.50 -27.33
N THR A 375 -0.50 37.75 -26.39
CA THR A 375 0.88 37.24 -26.53
C THR A 375 0.93 36.19 -27.65
N PRO A 376 1.81 36.27 -28.66
CA PRO A 376 1.90 35.23 -29.69
C PRO A 376 2.23 33.87 -29.10
N LEU A 377 1.66 32.80 -29.68
CA LEU A 377 1.98 31.44 -29.26
C LEU A 377 3.40 31.07 -29.71
N THR A 378 4.13 30.40 -28.81
CA THR A 378 5.42 29.80 -29.15
C THR A 378 5.21 28.47 -29.89
N SER A 379 6.21 28.01 -30.67
CA SER A 379 6.13 26.72 -31.38
C SER A 379 5.82 25.53 -30.45
N LEU A 380 6.31 25.58 -29.20
CA LEU A 380 5.98 24.56 -28.20
C LEU A 380 4.49 24.61 -27.81
N GLN A 381 3.92 25.80 -27.63
CA GLN A 381 2.51 25.96 -27.29
C GLN A 381 1.61 25.52 -28.45
N GLU A 382 1.98 25.85 -29.68
CA GLU A 382 1.29 25.39 -30.90
C GLU A 382 1.34 23.87 -31.03
N GLU A 383 2.51 23.24 -30.83
CA GLU A 383 2.66 21.79 -30.84
C GLU A 383 1.80 21.13 -29.75
N ILE A 384 1.79 21.69 -28.53
CA ILE A 384 0.93 21.19 -27.45
C ILE A 384 -0.55 21.28 -27.84
N MET A 385 -1.00 22.42 -28.39
CA MET A 385 -2.39 22.61 -28.81
C MET A 385 -2.78 21.60 -29.91
N GLN A 386 -1.92 21.41 -30.91
CA GLN A 386 -2.11 20.44 -31.98
C GLN A 386 -2.25 19.02 -31.41
N ARG A 387 -1.35 18.60 -30.50
CA ARG A 387 -1.41 17.28 -29.87
C ARG A 387 -2.64 17.09 -28.98
N LEU A 388 -3.12 18.17 -28.33
CA LEU A 388 -4.38 18.20 -27.61
C LEU A 388 -5.62 18.24 -28.52
N LYS A 389 -5.43 18.38 -29.83
CA LYS A 389 -6.49 18.55 -30.83
C LYS A 389 -7.33 19.81 -30.58
N ILE A 390 -6.68 20.87 -30.09
CA ILE A 390 -7.28 22.19 -29.89
C ILE A 390 -6.78 23.09 -31.00
N HIS A 391 -7.70 23.66 -31.79
CA HIS A 391 -7.34 24.54 -32.89
C HIS A 391 -6.80 25.89 -32.35
N PRO A 392 -5.70 26.45 -32.88
CA PRO A 392 -5.14 27.74 -32.44
C PRO A 392 -6.12 28.91 -32.47
N SER A 393 -7.14 28.84 -33.33
CA SER A 393 -8.20 29.87 -33.38
C SER A 393 -8.90 30.11 -32.05
N VAL A 394 -8.99 29.09 -31.18
CA VAL A 394 -9.59 29.26 -29.83
C VAL A 394 -8.82 30.31 -29.03
N TYR A 395 -7.51 30.41 -29.23
CA TYR A 395 -6.68 31.42 -28.58
C TYR A 395 -6.80 32.77 -29.31
N HIS A 396 -6.59 32.78 -30.63
CA HIS A 396 -6.58 34.02 -31.42
C HIS A 396 -7.93 34.75 -31.44
N GLN A 397 -9.05 34.04 -31.28
CA GLN A 397 -10.38 34.66 -31.20
C GLN A 397 -10.58 35.53 -29.97
N LEU A 398 -9.74 35.41 -28.93
CA LEU A 398 -9.81 36.29 -27.75
C LEU A 398 -9.29 37.71 -28.03
N GLU A 399 -8.58 37.90 -29.15
CA GLU A 399 -8.12 39.20 -29.65
C GLU A 399 -9.20 39.92 -30.46
N ASN A 400 -10.15 39.17 -31.02
CA ASN A 400 -11.35 39.70 -31.69
C ASN A 400 -12.46 39.94 -30.67
#